data_AF-A0A7W6H791-F1
#
_entry.id   AF-A0A7W6H791-F1
#
_cell.length_a   1.000
_cell.length_b   1.000
_cell.length_c   1.000
_cell.angle_alpha   90.00
_cell.angle_beta   90.00
_cell.angle_gamma   90.00
#
_symmetry.space_group_name_H-M   'P 1'
#
loop_
_entity.id
_entity.type
_entity.pdbx_description
1 polymer ?
#
loop_
_entity_poly.entity_id
_entity_poly.type
_entity_poly.pdbx_seq_one_letter_code
_entity_poly.pdbx_strand_id
1 'polypeptide(L)'
;MQTDTIETIYRLPVFRHQVINAESLADACAEAVAEENWDGARKASDSSGDVFVSGIWKGTVEPYGARPMTVPPAFEEEIQQEVALDSRLTSILKEPARPMGLLQVEVERWLPRALALIAEAERTRSGDPQPTV
;
A
#
# COMPACT_ATOMS: atom_id res chain seq x y z
N MET A 1 6.39 -11.63 30.24
CA MET A 1 5.33 -11.24 29.30
C MET A 1 5.73 -9.90 28.73
N GLN A 2 5.67 -9.73 27.40
CA GLN A 2 5.93 -8.46 26.75
C GLN A 2 4.61 -7.68 26.63
N THR A 3 4.69 -6.35 26.80
CA THR A 3 3.55 -5.44 26.72
C THR A 3 3.94 -4.34 25.75
N ASP A 4 3.09 -4.08 24.76
CA ASP A 4 3.26 -3.05 23.74
C ASP A 4 1.92 -2.36 23.49
N THR A 5 1.93 -1.06 23.18
CA THR A 5 0.77 -0.30 22.70
C THR A 5 0.74 -0.39 21.17
N ILE A 6 -0.39 -0.79 20.58
CA ILE A 6 -0.58 -0.93 19.14
C ILE A 6 -1.72 -0.02 18.68
N GLU A 7 -1.48 0.81 17.67
CA GLU A 7 -2.50 1.62 17.00
C GLU A 7 -2.88 0.96 15.68
N THR A 8 -4.18 0.82 15.45
CA THR A 8 -4.75 0.29 14.21
C THR A 8 -5.71 1.28 13.57
N ILE A 9 -5.65 1.42 12.26
CA ILE A 9 -6.50 2.30 11.45
C ILE A 9 -7.13 1.45 10.33
N TYR A 10 -8.33 1.82 9.89
CA TYR A 10 -8.87 1.41 8.60
C TYR A 10 -9.30 2.67 7.83
N ARG A 11 -9.15 2.67 6.51
CA ARG A 11 -9.63 3.77 5.67
C ARG A 11 -11.08 3.54 5.31
N LEU A 12 -11.90 4.54 5.56
CA LEU A 12 -13.30 4.56 5.14
C LEU A 12 -13.46 5.53 3.96
N PRO A 13 -13.71 5.03 2.73
CA PRO A 13 -13.97 5.90 1.60
C PRO A 13 -15.23 6.72 1.85
N VAL A 14 -15.16 7.99 1.49
CA VAL A 14 -16.28 8.92 1.47
C VAL A 14 -16.45 9.38 0.03
N PHE A 15 -17.66 9.25 -0.51
CA PHE A 15 -17.96 9.63 -1.88
C PHE A 15 -19.18 10.54 -1.93
N ARG A 16 -19.27 11.35 -2.98
CA ARG A 16 -20.45 12.16 -3.28
C ARG A 16 -20.81 11.96 -4.75
N HIS A 17 -22.07 12.21 -5.08
CA HIS A 17 -22.52 12.27 -6.46
C HIS A 17 -22.85 13.71 -6.81
N GLN A 18 -22.38 14.16 -7.96
CA GLN A 18 -22.61 15.51 -8.44
C GLN A 18 -23.04 15.46 -9.89
N VAL A 19 -23.93 16.37 -10.25
CA VAL A 19 -24.30 16.63 -11.64
C VAL A 19 -23.62 17.93 -12.02
N ILE A 20 -22.65 17.86 -12.93
CA ILE A 20 -21.83 18.98 -13.35
C ILE A 20 -22.09 19.24 -14.83
N ASN A 21 -22.35 20.50 -15.18
CA ASN A 21 -22.53 20.92 -16.56
C ASN A 21 -21.27 21.65 -17.00
N ALA A 22 -20.47 21.01 -17.85
CA ALA A 22 -19.25 21.59 -18.38
C ALA A 22 -19.16 21.38 -19.90
N GLU A 23 -18.26 22.11 -20.55
CA GLU A 23 -18.06 22.06 -22.01
C GLU A 23 -17.45 20.72 -22.46
N SER A 24 -16.75 20.03 -21.56
CA SER A 24 -16.20 18.70 -21.79
C SER A 24 -16.23 17.82 -20.53
N LEU A 25 -16.07 16.51 -20.71
CA LEU A 25 -15.92 15.58 -19.60
C LEU A 25 -14.67 15.87 -18.75
N ALA A 26 -13.58 16.31 -19.38
CA ALA A 26 -12.36 16.65 -18.66
C ALA A 26 -12.57 17.85 -17.73
N ASP A 27 -13.29 18.87 -18.22
CA ASP A 27 -13.64 20.06 -17.43
C ASP A 27 -14.59 19.68 -16.27
N ALA A 28 -15.59 18.83 -16.53
CA ALA A 28 -16.49 18.33 -15.49
C ALA A 28 -15.73 17.54 -14.40
N CYS A 29 -14.77 16.70 -14.78
CA CYS A 29 -13.94 15.96 -13.82
C CYS A 29 -13.03 16.89 -13.01
N ALA A 30 -12.44 17.91 -13.64
CA ALA A 30 -11.60 18.89 -12.96
C ALA A 30 -12.42 19.69 -11.93
N GLU A 31 -13.63 20.13 -12.30
CA GLU A 31 -14.57 20.80 -11.41
C GLU A 31 -15.01 19.89 -10.24
N ALA A 32 -15.31 18.61 -10.52
CA ALA A 32 -15.68 17.64 -9.49
C ALA A 32 -14.59 17.45 -8.43
N VAL A 33 -13.32 17.47 -8.82
CA VAL A 33 -12.16 17.32 -7.92
C VAL A 33 -11.89 18.62 -7.14
N ALA A 34 -12.08 19.77 -7.78
CA ALA A 34 -11.82 21.07 -7.17
C ALA A 34 -12.86 21.49 -6.13
N GLU A 35 -14.09 20.95 -6.19
CA GLU A 35 -15.16 21.31 -5.26
C GLU A 35 -14.85 20.85 -3.82
N GLU A 36 -14.75 21.79 -2.90
CA GLU A 36 -14.44 21.55 -1.49
C GLU A 36 -15.68 21.25 -0.64
N ASN A 37 -16.89 21.48 -1.17
CA ASN A 37 -18.14 21.20 -0.46
C ASN A 37 -18.52 19.72 -0.53
N TRP A 38 -18.34 18.99 0.57
CA TRP A 38 -18.70 17.58 0.71
C TRP A 38 -20.09 17.33 1.30
N ASP A 39 -20.98 18.32 1.27
CA ASP A 39 -22.36 18.15 1.70
C ASP A 39 -23.06 17.01 0.94
N GLY A 40 -23.80 16.18 1.68
CA GLY A 40 -24.48 15.00 1.13
C GLY A 40 -23.57 13.83 0.81
N ALA A 41 -22.27 13.90 1.15
CA ALA A 41 -21.37 12.76 0.98
C ALA A 41 -21.80 11.56 1.83
N ARG A 42 -21.49 10.38 1.32
CA ARG A 42 -21.85 9.08 1.88
C ARG A 42 -20.58 8.30 2.16
N LYS A 43 -20.58 7.56 3.26
CA LYS A 43 -19.52 6.62 3.60
C LYS A 43 -19.77 5.31 2.84
N ALA A 44 -18.74 4.78 2.19
CA ALA A 44 -18.77 3.43 1.63
C ALA A 44 -18.23 2.45 2.67
N SER A 45 -19.02 2.13 3.70
CA SER A 45 -18.63 1.15 4.72
C SER A 45 -18.33 -0.21 4.13
N ASP A 46 -19.09 -0.61 3.11
CA ASP A 46 -18.94 -1.92 2.47
C ASP A 46 -17.71 -1.99 1.55
N SER A 47 -17.04 -0.85 1.35
CA SER A 47 -15.79 -0.72 0.58
C SER A 47 -14.66 -0.17 1.46
N SER A 48 -14.79 -0.24 2.78
CA SER A 48 -13.67 0.10 3.66
C SER A 48 -12.52 -0.87 3.43
N GLY A 49 -11.30 -0.33 3.33
CA GLY A 49 -10.10 -1.16 3.27
C GLY A 49 -9.87 -1.90 4.59
N ASP A 50 -8.90 -2.81 4.58
CA ASP A 50 -8.53 -3.60 5.75
C ASP A 50 -8.01 -2.73 6.91
N VAL A 51 -8.12 -3.28 8.12
CA VAL A 51 -7.49 -2.70 9.30
C VAL A 51 -6.00 -2.98 9.25
N PHE A 52 -5.19 -1.94 9.37
CA PHE A 52 -3.73 -2.01 9.38
C PHE A 52 -3.16 -1.32 10.63
N VAL A 53 -1.91 -1.65 10.96
CA VAL A 53 -1.17 -1.05 12.07
C VAL A 53 -0.49 0.23 11.58
N SER A 54 -0.79 1.36 12.22
CA SER A 54 -0.18 2.66 11.92
C SER A 54 0.90 3.06 12.94
N GLY A 55 0.95 2.39 14.09
CA GLY A 55 1.93 2.69 15.13
C GLY A 55 2.11 1.57 16.16
N ILE A 56 3.34 1.44 16.64
CA ILE A 56 3.73 0.50 17.70
C ILE A 56 4.62 1.24 18.70
N TRP A 57 4.36 1.04 19.99
CA TRP A 57 5.21 1.57 21.07
C TRP A 57 5.48 0.50 22.12
N LYS A 58 6.70 0.52 22.67
CA LYS A 58 7.09 -0.43 23.71
C LYS A 58 6.47 -0.06 25.06
N GLY A 59 5.82 -1.03 25.70
CA GLY A 59 5.14 -0.84 26.98
C GLY A 59 3.79 -0.15 26.85
N THR A 60 3.12 0.02 27.99
CA THR A 60 1.88 0.79 28.09
C THR A 60 2.22 2.28 28.18
N VAL A 61 2.22 2.95 27.03
CA VAL A 61 2.57 4.38 26.92
C VAL A 61 1.49 5.16 26.18
N GLU A 62 1.49 6.48 26.39
CA GLU A 62 0.71 7.41 25.59
C GLU A 62 1.34 7.55 24.19
N PRO A 63 0.61 7.20 23.12
CA PRO A 63 1.08 7.37 21.74
C PRO A 63 1.49 8.82 21.43
N TYR A 64 2.41 9.00 20.48
CA TYR A 64 2.94 10.31 20.05
C TYR A 64 3.76 11.09 21.09
N GLY A 65 3.65 10.77 22.38
CA GLY A 65 4.58 11.21 23.44
C GLY A 65 5.82 10.31 23.57
N ALA A 66 5.79 9.12 22.97
CA ALA A 66 6.87 8.14 22.99
C ALA A 66 7.39 7.82 21.58
N ARG A 67 8.65 7.35 21.51
CA ARG A 67 9.28 6.96 20.23
C ARG A 67 8.58 5.73 19.64
N PRO A 68 8.05 5.80 18.41
CA PRO A 68 7.45 4.65 17.76
C PRO A 68 8.51 3.62 17.33
N MET A 69 8.09 2.37 17.30
CA MET A 69 8.81 1.24 16.70
C MET A 69 8.42 1.09 15.23
N THR A 70 9.27 0.41 14.46
CA THR A 70 8.96 0.07 13.07
C THR A 70 7.80 -0.93 13.03
N VAL A 71 6.75 -0.58 12.28
CA VAL A 71 5.66 -1.49 11.95
C VAL A 71 6.20 -2.56 10.99
N PRO A 72 6.00 -3.87 11.25
CA PRO A 72 6.40 -4.89 10.29
C PRO A 72 5.57 -4.76 8.99
N PRO A 73 6.18 -4.92 7.81
CA PRO A 73 5.50 -4.69 6.52
C PRO A 73 4.19 -5.46 6.34
N ALA A 74 4.08 -6.66 6.90
CA ALA A 74 2.87 -7.49 6.84
C ALA A 74 1.63 -6.87 7.53
N PHE A 75 1.82 -5.84 8.37
CA PHE A 75 0.74 -5.13 9.07
C PHE A 75 0.55 -3.69 8.56
N GLU A 76 1.31 -3.26 7.56
CA GLU A 76 1.11 -1.96 6.92
C GLU A 76 -0.15 -1.96 6.04
N GLU A 77 -0.65 -0.77 5.70
CA GLU A 77 -1.78 -0.60 4.78
C GLU A 77 -1.51 -1.30 3.44
N GLU A 78 -2.49 -2.03 2.89
CA GLU A 78 -2.34 -2.84 1.66
C GLU A 78 -1.73 -2.04 0.50
N ILE A 79 -2.18 -0.80 0.31
CA ILE A 79 -1.64 0.11 -0.71
C ILE A 79 -0.14 0.36 -0.51
N GLN A 80 0.33 0.50 0.74
CA GLN A 80 1.75 0.69 1.02
C GLN A 80 2.56 -0.58 0.74
N GLN A 81 1.98 -1.75 1.05
CA GLN A 81 2.59 -3.04 0.72
C GLN A 81 2.72 -3.21 -0.80
N GLU A 82 1.68 -2.84 -1.57
CA GLU A 82 1.69 -2.89 -3.03
C GLU A 82 2.73 -1.92 -3.62
N VAL A 83 2.80 -0.68 -3.11
CA VAL A 83 3.80 0.30 -3.53
C VAL A 83 5.22 -0.20 -3.24
N ALA A 84 5.45 -0.81 -2.07
CA ALA A 84 6.74 -1.40 -1.71
C ALA A 84 7.11 -2.56 -2.64
N LEU A 85 6.14 -3.42 -2.97
CA LEU A 85 6.31 -4.53 -3.92
C LEU A 85 6.60 -4.03 -5.33
N ASP A 86 5.87 -3.03 -5.83
CA ASP A 86 6.10 -2.41 -7.13
C ASP A 86 7.50 -1.80 -7.23
N SER A 87 7.92 -1.08 -6.18
CA SER A 87 9.28 -0.53 -6.12
C SER A 87 10.36 -1.61 -6.22
N ARG A 88 10.17 -2.74 -5.53
CA ARG A 88 11.07 -3.91 -5.59
C ARG A 88 11.03 -4.58 -6.95
N LEU A 89 9.85 -4.74 -7.56
CA LEU A 89 9.67 -5.32 -8.89
C LEU A 89 10.36 -4.47 -9.95
N THR A 90 10.13 -3.15 -9.90
CA THR A 90 10.78 -2.19 -10.77
C THR A 90 12.31 -2.23 -10.61
N SER A 91 12.81 -2.34 -9.37
CA SER A 91 14.25 -2.46 -9.11
C SER A 91 14.86 -3.70 -9.78
N ILE A 92 14.21 -4.87 -9.64
CA ILE A 92 14.73 -6.12 -10.20
C ILE A 92 14.62 -6.19 -11.72
N LEU A 93 13.60 -5.57 -12.32
CA LEU A 93 13.43 -5.50 -13.78
C LEU A 93 14.42 -4.57 -14.45
N LYS A 94 14.91 -3.55 -13.74
CA LYS A 94 15.97 -2.65 -14.24
C LYS A 94 17.32 -3.33 -14.42
N GLU A 95 17.58 -4.45 -13.74
CA GLU A 95 18.84 -5.19 -13.85
C GLU A 95 19.06 -5.75 -15.28
N PRO A 96 18.15 -6.55 -15.87
CA PRO A 96 18.26 -7.04 -17.25
C PRO A 96 18.02 -5.98 -18.33
N ALA A 97 17.32 -4.89 -18.00
CA ALA A 97 17.03 -3.81 -18.96
C ALA A 97 18.21 -2.88 -19.25
N ARG A 98 19.39 -3.12 -18.64
CA ARG A 98 20.61 -2.34 -18.89
C ARG A 98 21.07 -2.50 -20.35
N PRO A 99 21.74 -1.50 -20.95
CA PRO A 99 22.17 -1.58 -22.36
C PRO A 99 23.04 -2.80 -22.72
N MET A 100 23.85 -3.28 -21.77
CA MET A 100 24.67 -4.49 -21.95
C MET A 100 23.99 -5.78 -21.46
N GLY A 101 22.76 -5.69 -20.94
CA GLY A 101 22.06 -6.80 -20.30
C GLY A 101 22.76 -7.31 -19.04
N LEU A 102 22.48 -8.56 -18.69
CA LEU A 102 23.15 -9.30 -17.62
C LEU A 102 24.11 -10.33 -18.21
N LEU A 103 25.28 -10.46 -17.60
CA LEU A 103 26.20 -11.58 -17.83
C LEU A 103 25.62 -12.86 -17.23
N GLN A 104 26.06 -14.03 -17.70
CA GLN A 104 25.56 -15.33 -17.22
C GLN A 104 25.64 -15.49 -15.69
N VAL A 105 26.75 -15.09 -15.08
CA VAL A 105 26.93 -15.12 -13.62
C VAL A 105 25.97 -14.16 -12.87
N GLU A 106 25.55 -13.08 -13.51
CA GLU A 106 24.57 -12.15 -12.96
C GLU A 106 23.15 -12.71 -13.09
N VAL A 107 22.84 -13.38 -14.21
CA VAL A 107 21.56 -14.08 -14.41
C VAL A 107 21.35 -15.16 -13.34
N GLU A 108 22.38 -15.95 -13.03
CA GLU A 108 22.30 -16.99 -11.98
C GLU A 108 21.98 -16.42 -10.59
N ARG A 109 22.41 -15.17 -10.31
CA ARG A 109 22.10 -14.46 -9.05
C ARG A 109 20.75 -13.75 -9.09
N TRP A 110 20.38 -13.23 -10.26
CA TRP A 110 19.17 -12.45 -10.48
C TRP A 110 17.92 -13.34 -10.51
N LEU A 111 17.96 -14.47 -11.23
CA LEU A 111 16.79 -15.30 -11.49
C LEU A 111 16.09 -15.80 -10.21
N PRO A 112 16.79 -16.31 -9.18
CA PRO A 112 16.15 -16.73 -7.93
C PRO A 112 15.45 -15.58 -7.21
N ARG A 113 16.06 -14.38 -7.21
CA ARG A 113 15.47 -13.17 -6.61
C ARG A 113 14.22 -12.74 -7.36
N ALA A 114 14.23 -12.80 -8.69
CA ALA A 114 13.10 -12.44 -9.54
C ALA A 114 11.93 -13.40 -9.33
N LEU A 115 12.20 -14.71 -9.32
CA LEU A 115 11.18 -15.73 -9.06
C LEU A 115 10.58 -15.62 -7.66
N ALA A 116 11.40 -15.36 -6.63
CA ALA A 116 10.91 -15.17 -5.27
C ALA A 116 9.96 -13.97 -5.16
N LEU A 117 10.31 -12.86 -5.82
CA LEU A 117 9.50 -11.64 -5.82
C LEU A 117 8.20 -11.80 -6.63
N ILE A 118 8.23 -12.53 -7.74
CA ILE A 118 7.04 -12.89 -8.51
C ILE A 118 6.09 -13.73 -7.64
N ALA A 119 6.62 -14.76 -6.97
CA ALA A 119 5.80 -15.59 -6.08
C ALA A 119 5.21 -14.78 -4.91
N GLU A 120 5.95 -13.80 -4.37
CA GLU A 120 5.42 -12.87 -3.37
C GLU A 120 4.25 -12.05 -3.93
N ALA A 121 4.40 -11.47 -5.12
CA ALA A 121 3.35 -10.70 -5.79
C ALA A 121 2.08 -11.52 -6.09
N GLU A 122 2.25 -12.77 -6.51
CA GLU A 122 1.14 -13.69 -6.77
C GLU A 122 0.34 -13.98 -5.50
N ARG A 123 1.01 -14.20 -4.35
CA ARG A 123 0.33 -14.42 -3.07
C ARG A 123 -0.44 -13.20 -2.60
N THR A 124 0.15 -12.01 -2.70
CA THR A 124 -0.54 -10.75 -2.37
C THR A 124 -1.80 -10.59 -3.20
N ARG A 125 -1.75 -10.87 -4.51
CA ARG A 125 -2.93 -10.80 -5.40
C ARG A 125 -3.98 -11.84 -5.09
N SER A 126 -3.59 -13.04 -4.69
CA SER A 126 -4.51 -14.12 -4.32
C SER A 126 -5.12 -13.93 -2.93
N GLY A 127 -4.64 -12.98 -2.13
CA GLY A 127 -5.05 -12.80 -0.73
C GLY A 127 -4.57 -13.94 0.18
N ASP A 128 -3.56 -14.70 -0.25
CA ASP A 128 -3.06 -15.85 0.51
C ASP A 128 -2.16 -15.36 1.66
N PRO A 129 -2.46 -15.70 2.92
CA PRO A 129 -1.66 -15.25 4.04
C PRO A 129 -0.23 -15.84 3.98
N GLN A 130 0.75 -15.01 4.33
CA GLN A 130 2.15 -15.44 4.48
C GLN A 130 2.24 -16.58 5.50
N PRO A 131 2.97 -17.68 5.22
CA PRO A 131 3.28 -18.66 6.24
C PRO A 131 4.15 -18.01 7.31
N THR A 132 3.69 -18.06 8.55
CA THR A 132 4.41 -17.55 9.72
C THR A 132 5.66 -18.41 9.94
N VAL A 133 6.84 -17.78 9.95
CA VAL A 133 8.12 -18.39 10.37
C VAL A 133 8.29 -18.24 11.88
#